data_AF-A0A924ZRL3-F1
#
_entry.id   AF-A0A924ZRL3-F1
#
_cell.length_a   1.000
_cell.length_b   1.000
_cell.length_c   1.000
_cell.angle_alpha   90.00
_cell.angle_beta   90.00
_cell.angle_gamma   90.00
#
_symmetry.space_group_name_H-M   'P 1'
#
loop_
_entity.id
_entity.type
_entity.pdbx_description
1 polymer ?
#
loop_
_entity_poly.entity_id
_entity_poly.type
_entity_poly.pdbx_seq_one_letter_code
_entity_poly.pdbx_strand_id
1 'polypeptide(L)' 'CLKGSISQSESYVDQFSTSGEWENIKLEIREFYPQYRGRKMKIPYFNFASIEQLSFLIANKQDEDFELLVDWIGLE' A
#
# COMPACT_ATOMS: atom_id res chain seq x y z
N CYS A 1 0.30 -0.48 -1.29
CA CYS A 1 -0.37 0.27 -2.39
C CYS A 1 -1.60 -0.47 -2.87
N LEU A 2 -2.68 0.25 -3.18
CA LEU A 2 -3.95 -0.28 -3.69
C LEU A 2 -4.29 0.38 -5.03
N LYS A 3 -5.01 -0.36 -5.89
CA LYS A 3 -5.74 0.20 -7.03
C LYS A 3 -7.16 -0.32 -7.07
N GLY A 4 -8.09 0.58 -7.39
CA GLY A 4 -9.49 0.24 -7.65
C GLY A 4 -9.68 -0.37 -9.04
N SER A 5 -8.84 0.04 -10.00
CA SER A 5 -8.74 -0.57 -11.31
C SER A 5 -7.30 -0.63 -11.83
N ILE A 6 -6.94 -1.73 -12.50
CA ILE A 6 -5.59 -1.95 -13.06
C ILE A 6 -5.17 -0.85 -14.05
N SER A 7 -6.14 -0.27 -14.79
CA SER A 7 -5.87 0.79 -15.79
C SER A 7 -5.63 2.18 -15.18
N GLN A 8 -5.85 2.36 -13.87
CA GLN A 8 -5.62 3.66 -13.22
C GLN A 8 -4.14 4.03 -13.24
N SER A 9 -3.89 5.32 -13.44
CA SER A 9 -2.54 5.87 -13.46
C SER A 9 -1.96 5.96 -12.05
N GLU A 10 -2.79 6.41 -11.11
CA GLU A 10 -2.54 6.61 -9.71
C GLU A 10 -2.55 5.29 -8.93
N SER A 11 -1.81 5.26 -7.84
CA SER A 11 -1.90 4.22 -6.82
C SER A 11 -2.24 4.88 -5.51
N TYR A 12 -2.98 4.17 -4.68
CA TYR A 12 -3.33 4.63 -3.34
C TYR A 12 -2.34 4.02 -2.36
N VAL A 13 -1.71 4.85 -1.55
CA VAL A 13 -0.53 4.46 -0.77
C VAL A 13 -0.79 4.75 0.70
N ASP A 14 -0.36 3.82 1.54
CA ASP A 14 -0.22 4.00 2.97
C ASP A 14 1.12 3.36 3.38
N GLN A 15 1.73 3.87 4.45
CA GLN A 15 3.04 3.46 4.93
C GLN A 15 2.91 2.76 6.27
N PHE A 16 3.68 1.69 6.44
CA PHE A 16 3.79 0.98 7.71
C PHE A 16 5.24 0.60 7.96
N SER A 17 5.55 0.38 9.23
CA SER A 17 6.84 -0.14 9.69
C SER A 17 6.62 -1.47 10.36
N THR A 18 7.63 -2.34 10.31
CA THR A 18 7.64 -3.63 11.00
C THR A 18 8.64 -3.58 12.14
N SER A 19 8.37 -4.35 13.19
CA SER A 19 9.27 -4.60 14.31
C SER A 19 10.41 -5.56 13.98
N GLY A 20 10.24 -6.40 12.95
CA GLY A 20 11.16 -7.48 12.58
C GLY A 20 10.73 -8.86 13.11
N GLU A 21 9.70 -8.91 13.95
CA GLU A 21 9.08 -10.14 14.44
C GLU A 21 7.72 -10.38 13.76
N TRP A 22 7.14 -11.58 13.94
CA TRP A 22 5.79 -11.86 13.47
C TRP A 22 4.75 -10.96 14.16
N GLU A 23 4.01 -10.18 13.38
CA GLU A 23 3.03 -9.24 13.88
C GLU A 23 1.83 -9.09 12.94
N ASN A 24 0.71 -8.61 13.49
CA ASN A 24 -0.49 -8.29 12.71
C ASN A 24 -0.57 -6.78 12.48
N ILE A 25 -0.44 -6.35 11.23
CA ILE A 25 -0.53 -4.94 10.83
C ILE A 25 -1.92 -4.66 10.30
N LYS A 26 -2.61 -3.69 10.91
CA LYS A 26 -3.92 -3.21 10.48
C LYS A 26 -3.77 -1.88 9.77
N LEU A 27 -4.24 -1.82 8.53
CA LEU A 27 -4.23 -0.60 7.71
C LEU A 27 -5.66 -0.21 7.37
N GLU A 28 -6.01 1.03 7.67
CA GLU A 28 -7.34 1.55 7.35
C GLU A 28 -7.40 1.92 5.87
N ILE A 29 -8.29 1.28 5.09
CA ILE A 29 -8.45 1.56 3.66
C ILE A 29 -8.69 3.06 3.39
N ARG A 30 -9.36 3.76 4.33
CA ARG A 30 -9.68 5.18 4.23
C ARG A 30 -8.45 6.10 4.32
N GLU A 31 -7.34 5.63 4.87
CA GLU A 31 -6.10 6.40 5.02
C GLU A 31 -5.19 6.30 3.79
N PHE A 32 -5.49 5.39 2.86
CA PHE A 32 -4.73 5.27 1.61
C PHE A 32 -4.94 6.50 0.72
N TYR A 33 -3.91 7.32 0.58
CA TYR A 33 -3.95 8.57 -0.19
C TYR A 33 -3.43 8.37 -1.62
N PRO A 34 -3.89 9.17 -2.59
CA PRO A 34 -3.52 9.01 -3.99
C PRO A 34 -2.11 9.53 -4.28
N GLN A 35 -1.33 8.75 -5.02
CA GLN A 35 0.02 9.09 -5.46
C GLN A 35 0.24 8.66 -6.92
N TYR A 36 0.90 9.51 -7.70
CA TYR A 36 1.34 9.18 -9.06
C TYR A 36 2.82 9.49 -9.21
N ARG A 37 3.62 8.47 -9.54
CA ARG A 37 5.09 8.58 -9.73
C ARG A 37 5.78 9.36 -8.60
N GLY A 38 5.50 8.98 -7.36
CA GLY A 38 6.08 9.61 -6.18
C GLY A 38 5.41 10.92 -5.73
N ARG A 39 4.48 11.50 -6.50
CA ARG A 39 3.82 12.77 -6.17
C ARG A 39 2.42 12.54 -5.59
N LYS A 40 2.16 13.09 -4.40
CA LYS A 40 0.82 13.09 -3.79
C LYS A 40 -0.13 13.91 -4.66
N MET A 41 -1.29 13.35 -4.96
CA MET A 41 -2.31 14.01 -5.78
C MET A 41 -3.34 14.72 -4.90
N LYS A 42 -4.01 15.75 -5.45
CA LYS A 42 -5.13 16.44 -4.80
C LYS A 42 -6.47 15.88 -5.30
N ILE A 43 -6.64 14.56 -5.20
CA ILE A 43 -7.88 13.84 -5.48
C ILE A 43 -8.32 13.10 -4.19
N PRO A 44 -9.54 12.54 -4.12
CA PRO A 44 -9.98 11.81 -2.94
C PRO A 44 -9.05 10.64 -2.58
N TYR A 45 -9.10 10.24 -1.31
CA TYR A 45 -8.50 9.00 -0.81
C TYR A 45 -9.23 7.78 -1.40
N PHE A 46 -8.76 6.57 -1.11
CA PHE A 46 -9.31 5.37 -1.72
C PHE A 46 -10.82 5.27 -1.46
N ASN A 47 -11.61 5.33 -2.55
CA ASN A 47 -13.07 5.42 -2.51
C ASN A 47 -13.75 4.44 -3.48
N PHE A 48 -13.03 3.40 -3.91
CA PHE A 48 -13.54 2.37 -4.81
C PHE A 48 -14.25 1.26 -4.03
N ALA A 49 -15.24 0.62 -4.67
CA ALA A 49 -15.97 -0.49 -4.10
C ALA A 49 -15.18 -1.82 -4.08
N SER A 50 -14.11 -1.90 -4.88
CA SER A 50 -13.27 -3.09 -5.03
C SER A 50 -11.81 -2.71 -5.07
N ILE A 51 -10.95 -3.64 -4.65
CA ILE A 51 -9.50 -3.58 -4.81
C ILE A 51 -9.14 -4.60 -5.89
N GLU A 52 -8.72 -4.12 -7.07
CA GLU A 52 -8.25 -4.99 -8.15
C GLU A 52 -6.77 -5.35 -8.00
N GLN A 53 -6.00 -4.53 -7.29
CA GLN A 53 -4.57 -4.74 -7.10
C GLN A 53 -4.12 -4.29 -5.71
N LEU A 54 -3.34 -5.15 -5.06
CA LEU A 54 -2.53 -4.86 -3.88
C LEU A 54 -1.06 -5.04 -4.23
N SER A 55 -0.19 -4.15 -3.74
CA SER A 55 1.25 -4.23 -3.99
C SER A 55 2.04 -3.68 -2.82
N PHE A 56 3.14 -4.35 -2.47
CA PHE A 56 4.13 -3.86 -1.52
C PHE A 56 5.17 -3.01 -2.25
N LEU A 57 5.52 -1.86 -1.68
CA LEU A 57 6.56 -0.98 -2.21
C LEU A 57 7.63 -0.81 -1.15
N ILE A 58 8.81 -1.35 -1.41
CA ILE A 58 9.98 -1.23 -0.55
C ILE A 58 10.87 -0.16 -1.18
N ALA A 59 10.94 1.00 -0.53
CA ALA A 59 11.58 2.18 -1.09
C ALA A 59 12.13 3.11 0.00
N ASN A 60 13.26 2.74 0.60
CA ASN A 60 14.00 3.58 1.56
C ASN A 60 15.21 4.32 0.94
N LYS A 61 15.46 4.12 -0.37
CA LYS A 61 16.60 4.66 -1.13
C LYS A 61 17.97 4.12 -0.67
N GLN A 62 18.00 2.99 0.01
CA GLN A 62 19.23 2.29 0.38
C GLN A 62 19.30 0.97 -0.39
N ASP A 63 20.51 0.58 -0.77
CA ASP A 63 20.76 -0.72 -1.37
C ASP A 63 21.03 -1.70 -0.24
N GLU A 64 20.02 -2.51 0.08
CA GLU A 64 20.05 -3.47 1.18
C GLU A 64 19.25 -4.72 0.82
N ASP A 65 19.65 -5.84 1.40
CA ASP A 65 18.90 -7.07 1.31
C ASP A 65 17.63 -6.94 2.16
N PHE A 66 16.50 -7.38 1.60
CA PHE A 66 15.23 -7.40 2.32
C PHE A 66 14.56 -8.76 2.18
N GLU A 67 13.79 -9.12 3.19
CA GLU A 67 12.90 -10.27 3.18
C GLU A 67 11.51 -9.82 3.62
N LEU A 68 10.48 -10.28 2.90
CA LEU A 68 9.09 -10.04 3.25
C LEU A 68 8.38 -11.38 3.41
N LEU A 69 8.08 -11.72 4.66
CA LEU A 69 7.31 -12.91 5.02
C LEU A 69 5.86 -12.51 5.26
N VAL A 70 4.92 -13.19 4.59
CA VAL A 70 3.49 -12.94 4.73
C VAL A 70 2.80 -14.29 4.94
N ASP A 71 2.12 -14.43 6.07
CA ASP A 71 1.32 -15.62 6.37
C ASP A 71 -0.07 -15.50 5.70
N TRP A 72 -0.78 -14.40 5.99
CA TRP A 72 -2.10 -14.13 5.40
C TRP A 72 -2.35 -12.64 5.18
N ILE A 73 -3.32 -12.35 4.31
CA ILE A 73 -3.85 -11.00 4.08
C ILE A 73 -5.38 -11.14 4.04
N GLY A 74 -6.08 -10.29 4.79
CA GLY A 74 -7.53 -10.37 4.94
C GLY A 74 -8.18 -9.02 5.20
N LEU A 75 -9.51 -9.00 5.12
CA LEU A 75 -10.36 -7.87 5.48
C LEU A 75 -11.17 -8.25 6.71
N GLU A 76 -11.31 -7.31 7.65
CA GLU A 76 -12.15 -7.41 8.85
C GLU A 76 -13.22 -6.32 8.89
#